data_AF-A0A3M2FJY3-F1
#
_entry.id   AF-A0A3M2FJY3-F1
#
_cell.length_a   1.000
_cell.length_b   1.000
_cell.length_c   1.000
_cell.angle_alpha   90.00
_cell.angle_beta   90.00
_cell.angle_gamma   90.00
#
_symmetry.space_group_name_H-M   'P 1'
#
loop_
_entity.id
_entity.type
_entity.pdbx_description
1 polymer ?
#
loop_
_entity_poly.entity_id
_entity_poly.type
_entity_poly.pdbx_seq_one_letter_code
_entity_poly.pdbx_strand_id
1 'polypeptide(L)'
;MDAHMPWWWWLGRMVVLAALVLSVPWAARRVRGDEYARRTVVWLTLLGGMLGAHVHLWHSWGYRGELNSFEVGLPLWGSVVLLLGADMPFRHALRQVLRHPLMLCWIAYVAVMCASIALAMAPLYTAYEICRLIEQSLWLWVMAAILIRDECTGLLLWTLFGQTVALFVLAMVELFGLGAHRAWGWFAHPNHLAAFAELVGMLLLAQAMYRGPMRWRLFAALGGLLCFALLLASASRAGLASWVIGLGVVLLLSYRHGQWSMRSTLKWLLPSVLLLMLLEVLLLPGVLERMTHASVYTWLTRWTQIKGGMQIIADHPWGVGLNNYVHMLNSVDAYGRMLNPVDRGVMHNIYLLHWVEAGPLGLLTFLLLWGIAMRMAWRWRGAGGRAWVVGCCAALAAVGVHGMLDWVLRYAPLAYTWSLVLALLIAYTMRSGRIQRDSTAARMP
;
A
#
# COMPACT_ATOMS: atom_id res chain seq x y z
N MET A 1 -32.47 0.51 -7.71
CA MET A 1 -31.83 1.22 -8.85
C MET A 1 -30.90 0.28 -9.67
N ASP A 2 -31.10 -1.04 -9.62
CA ASP A 2 -30.27 -2.02 -10.36
C ASP A 2 -30.74 -2.28 -11.81
N ALA A 3 -31.77 -1.58 -12.29
CA ALA A 3 -32.50 -1.95 -13.51
C ALA A 3 -31.96 -1.35 -14.83
N HIS A 4 -30.87 -0.58 -14.82
CA HIS A 4 -30.47 0.20 -16.00
C HIS A 4 -29.04 -0.02 -16.52
N MET A 5 -28.28 -0.96 -15.95
CA MET A 5 -27.02 -1.37 -16.60
C MET A 5 -27.37 -2.25 -17.80
N PRO A 6 -27.01 -1.85 -19.03
CA PRO A 6 -27.37 -2.62 -20.20
C PRO A 6 -26.63 -3.96 -20.22
N TRP A 7 -27.29 -5.02 -20.69
CA TRP A 7 -26.77 -6.40 -20.68
C TRP A 7 -25.38 -6.56 -21.32
N TRP A 8 -25.05 -5.72 -22.32
CA TRP A 8 -23.75 -5.74 -22.98
C TRP A 8 -22.59 -5.35 -22.05
N TRP A 9 -22.86 -4.59 -21.00
CA TRP A 9 -21.85 -4.22 -20.00
C TRP A 9 -21.44 -5.42 -19.15
N TRP A 10 -22.41 -6.25 -18.76
CA TRP A 10 -22.15 -7.53 -18.10
C TRP A 10 -21.41 -8.50 -19.02
N LEU A 11 -21.82 -8.59 -20.29
CA LEU A 11 -21.14 -9.42 -21.28
C LEU A 11 -19.66 -9.03 -21.43
N GLY A 12 -19.36 -7.74 -21.54
CA GLY A 12 -17.98 -7.26 -21.64
C GLY A 12 -17.11 -7.70 -20.46
N ARG A 13 -17.62 -7.61 -19.22
CA ARG A 13 -16.91 -8.06 -18.02
C ARG A 13 -16.69 -9.57 -18.00
N MET A 14 -17.71 -10.35 -18.39
CA MET A 14 -17.59 -11.81 -18.48
C MET A 14 -16.59 -12.23 -19.55
N VAL A 15 -16.52 -11.53 -20.69
CA VAL A 15 -15.51 -11.77 -21.73
C VAL A 15 -14.10 -11.50 -21.21
N VAL A 16 -13.87 -10.37 -20.53
CA VAL A 16 -12.56 -10.06 -19.95
C VAL A 16 -12.18 -11.09 -18.89
N LEU A 17 -13.10 -11.47 -18.01
CA LEU A 17 -12.86 -12.49 -17.00
C LEU A 17 -12.53 -13.84 -17.64
N ALA A 18 -13.31 -14.28 -18.64
CA ALA A 18 -13.05 -15.51 -19.36
C ALA A 18 -11.68 -15.48 -20.04
N ALA A 19 -11.30 -14.37 -20.67
CA ALA A 19 -9.98 -14.20 -21.27
C ALA A 19 -8.85 -14.31 -20.23
N LEU A 20 -9.01 -13.67 -19.07
CA LEU A 20 -8.05 -13.78 -17.97
C LEU A 20 -7.92 -15.23 -17.50
N VAL A 21 -9.02 -15.93 -17.22
CA VAL A 21 -9.01 -17.32 -16.74
C VAL A 21 -8.44 -18.28 -17.79
N LEU A 22 -8.89 -18.19 -19.04
CA LEU A 22 -8.48 -19.08 -20.13
C LEU A 22 -7.01 -18.87 -20.54
N SER A 23 -6.46 -17.67 -20.32
CA SER A 23 -5.04 -17.41 -20.61
C SER A 23 -4.07 -18.01 -19.58
N VAL A 24 -4.55 -18.39 -18.38
CA VAL A 24 -3.69 -18.87 -17.28
C VAL A 24 -2.83 -20.08 -17.68
N PRO A 25 -3.37 -21.19 -18.24
CA PRO A 25 -2.55 -22.36 -18.55
C PRO A 25 -1.49 -22.08 -19.63
N TRP A 26 -1.84 -21.26 -20.62
CA TRP A 26 -0.93 -20.85 -21.69
C TRP A 26 0.19 -19.97 -21.14
N ALA A 27 -0.14 -18.94 -20.37
CA ALA A 27 0.84 -18.03 -19.76
C ALA A 27 1.76 -18.78 -18.80
N ALA A 28 1.23 -19.68 -17.97
CA ALA A 28 2.00 -20.49 -17.04
C ALA A 28 3.02 -21.39 -17.75
N ARG A 29 2.63 -21.96 -18.91
CA ARG A 29 3.54 -22.75 -19.76
C ARG A 29 4.67 -21.88 -20.32
N ARG A 30 4.37 -20.66 -20.77
CA ARG A 30 5.39 -19.71 -21.28
C ARG A 30 6.35 -19.27 -20.18
N VAL A 31 5.85 -18.89 -19.02
CA VAL A 31 6.65 -18.47 -17.86
C VAL A 31 7.66 -19.54 -17.42
N ARG A 32 7.35 -20.83 -17.60
CA ARG A 32 8.24 -21.94 -17.24
C ARG A 32 9.47 -22.06 -18.15
N GLY A 33 9.33 -21.71 -19.43
CA GLY A 33 10.38 -21.91 -20.45
C GLY A 33 11.05 -20.62 -20.94
N ASP A 34 10.47 -19.46 -20.65
CA ASP A 34 10.90 -18.16 -21.19
C ASP A 34 11.03 -17.12 -20.06
N GLU A 35 12.27 -16.66 -19.84
CA GLU A 35 12.58 -15.64 -18.83
C GLU A 35 11.91 -14.29 -19.16
N TYR A 36 11.82 -13.92 -20.44
CA TYR A 36 11.17 -12.68 -20.85
C TYR A 36 9.68 -12.74 -20.55
N ALA A 37 9.01 -13.85 -20.85
CA ALA A 37 7.62 -14.08 -20.48
C ALA A 37 7.43 -13.98 -18.95
N ARG A 38 8.32 -14.61 -18.15
CA ARG A 38 8.29 -14.49 -16.68
C ARG A 38 8.40 -13.05 -16.21
N ARG A 39 9.39 -12.29 -16.69
CA ARG A 39 9.59 -10.87 -16.32
C ARG A 39 8.40 -10.01 -16.72
N THR A 40 7.80 -10.27 -17.88
CA THR A 40 6.59 -9.56 -18.34
C THR A 40 5.41 -9.85 -17.42
N VAL A 41 5.16 -11.10 -17.02
CA VAL A 41 4.09 -11.42 -16.07
C VAL A 41 4.36 -10.76 -14.72
N VAL A 42 5.59 -10.79 -14.20
CA VAL A 42 5.94 -10.08 -12.95
C VAL A 42 5.67 -8.57 -13.08
N TRP A 43 6.08 -7.95 -14.19
CA TRP A 43 5.84 -6.54 -14.44
C TRP A 43 4.34 -6.20 -14.48
N LEU A 44 3.54 -6.97 -15.22
CA LEU A 44 2.08 -6.79 -15.28
C LEU A 44 1.41 -6.99 -13.91
N THR A 45 1.94 -7.92 -13.10
CA THR A 45 1.44 -8.20 -11.75
C THR A 45 1.75 -7.04 -10.79
N LEU A 46 2.94 -6.43 -10.89
CA LEU A 46 3.33 -5.25 -10.13
C LEU A 46 2.53 -4.01 -10.56
N LEU A 47 2.45 -3.78 -11.87
CA LEU A 47 1.73 -2.65 -12.45
C LEU A 47 0.24 -2.72 -12.14
N GLY A 48 -0.38 -3.89 -12.35
CA GLY A 48 -1.79 -4.12 -12.10
C GLY A 48 -2.18 -3.89 -10.64
N GLY A 49 -1.31 -4.28 -9.69
CA GLY A 49 -1.55 -4.06 -8.27
C GLY A 49 -1.55 -2.59 -7.88
N MET A 50 -0.63 -1.80 -8.46
CA MET A 50 -0.51 -0.37 -8.14
C MET A 50 -1.46 0.53 -8.94
N LEU A 51 -1.93 0.08 -10.11
CA LEU A 51 -2.95 0.78 -10.89
C LEU A 51 -4.38 0.45 -10.44
N GLY A 52 -4.59 -0.64 -9.69
CA GLY A 52 -5.92 -1.13 -9.37
C GLY A 52 -6.62 -1.69 -10.60
N ALA A 53 -5.90 -2.41 -11.45
CA ALA A 53 -6.45 -3.02 -12.66
C ALA A 53 -7.31 -4.26 -12.30
N HIS A 54 -8.55 -3.99 -11.87
CA HIS A 54 -9.53 -4.99 -11.43
C HIS A 54 -10.78 -4.99 -12.32
N VAL A 55 -11.33 -6.18 -12.55
CA VAL A 55 -12.67 -6.38 -13.09
C VAL A 55 -13.61 -6.60 -11.92
N HIS A 56 -14.64 -5.77 -11.82
CA HIS A 56 -15.68 -5.92 -10.80
C HIS A 56 -16.74 -6.92 -11.30
N LEU A 57 -17.01 -7.99 -10.53
CA LEU A 57 -17.90 -9.09 -10.95
C LEU A 57 -19.33 -8.91 -10.49
N TRP A 58 -19.54 -8.27 -9.35
CA TRP A 58 -20.86 -8.04 -8.78
C TRP A 58 -20.79 -6.76 -7.97
N HIS A 59 -21.70 -5.81 -8.17
CA HIS A 59 -21.60 -4.47 -7.56
C HIS A 59 -22.87 -4.13 -6.76
N SER A 60 -22.67 -3.61 -5.55
CA SER A 60 -23.73 -3.11 -4.66
C SER A 60 -23.80 -1.59 -4.75
N TRP A 61 -24.53 -1.06 -5.75
CA TRP A 61 -24.56 0.38 -6.08
C TRP A 61 -25.03 1.29 -4.92
N GLY A 62 -25.89 0.78 -4.05
CA GLY A 62 -26.35 1.51 -2.87
C GLY A 62 -25.36 1.51 -1.70
N TYR A 63 -24.30 0.70 -1.78
CA TYR A 63 -23.32 0.57 -0.72
C TYR A 63 -22.19 1.58 -0.87
N ARG A 64 -22.02 2.43 0.15
CA ARG A 64 -21.03 3.51 0.22
C ARG A 64 -19.75 3.13 0.98
N GLY A 65 -19.60 1.87 1.35
CA GLY A 65 -18.38 1.40 2.00
C GLY A 65 -17.18 1.40 1.06
N GLU A 66 -16.06 0.94 1.58
CA GLU A 66 -14.76 0.95 0.91
C GLU A 66 -14.77 0.09 -0.35
N LEU A 67 -15.38 -1.09 -0.23
CA LEU A 67 -15.47 -2.07 -1.29
C LEU A 67 -16.93 -2.47 -1.48
N ASN A 68 -17.46 -2.25 -2.67
CA ASN A 68 -18.85 -2.55 -3.01
C ASN A 68 -18.97 -3.64 -4.07
N SER A 69 -17.90 -4.39 -4.31
CA SER A 69 -17.91 -5.47 -5.30
C SER A 69 -16.88 -6.55 -5.07
N PHE A 70 -17.12 -7.74 -5.64
CA PHE A 70 -16.07 -8.72 -5.86
C PHE A 70 -15.17 -8.26 -7.01
N GLU A 71 -13.87 -8.20 -6.74
CA GLU A 71 -12.85 -7.75 -7.69
C GLU A 71 -11.93 -8.91 -8.05
N VAL A 72 -11.59 -9.01 -9.33
CA VAL A 72 -10.55 -9.92 -9.83
C VAL A 72 -9.63 -9.10 -10.73
N GLY A 73 -8.37 -8.99 -10.35
CA GLY A 73 -7.41 -8.18 -11.09
C GLY A 73 -6.23 -8.92 -11.69
N LEU A 74 -5.40 -8.14 -12.37
CA LEU A 74 -4.06 -8.55 -12.79
C LEU A 74 -3.18 -9.06 -11.63
N PRO A 75 -3.28 -8.55 -10.38
CA PRO A 75 -2.56 -9.13 -9.24
C PRO A 75 -2.88 -10.61 -9.00
N LEU A 76 -4.17 -10.98 -8.95
CA LEU A 76 -4.60 -12.37 -8.82
C LEU A 76 -4.11 -13.22 -10.00
N TRP A 77 -4.43 -12.78 -11.22
CA TRP A 77 -4.13 -13.51 -12.45
C TRP A 77 -2.62 -13.80 -12.56
N GLY A 78 -1.80 -12.77 -12.40
CA GLY A 78 -0.36 -12.88 -12.50
C GLY A 78 0.23 -13.78 -11.42
N SER A 79 -0.27 -13.67 -10.18
CA SER A 79 0.14 -14.54 -9.07
C SER A 79 -0.15 -16.01 -9.35
N VAL A 80 -1.34 -16.33 -9.87
CA VAL A 80 -1.71 -17.71 -10.25
C VAL A 80 -0.86 -18.23 -11.40
N VAL A 81 -0.63 -17.42 -12.44
CA VAL A 81 0.25 -17.76 -13.57
C VAL A 81 1.66 -18.10 -13.10
N LEU A 82 2.23 -17.27 -12.22
CA LEU A 82 3.57 -17.46 -11.67
C LEU A 82 3.66 -18.70 -10.77
N LEU A 83 2.61 -19.01 -10.00
CA LEU A 83 2.54 -20.22 -9.18
C LEU A 83 2.46 -21.50 -10.02
N LEU A 84 1.66 -21.51 -11.09
CA LEU A 84 1.55 -22.68 -11.98
C LEU A 84 2.79 -22.86 -12.88
N GLY A 85 3.42 -21.74 -13.24
CA GLY A 85 4.69 -21.70 -13.98
C GLY A 85 5.94 -21.96 -13.13
N ALA A 86 5.78 -22.08 -11.81
CA ALA A 86 6.87 -22.19 -10.83
C ALA A 86 7.82 -23.37 -11.07
N ASP A 87 9.11 -23.07 -11.21
CA ASP A 87 10.21 -24.04 -11.13
C ASP A 87 10.42 -24.53 -9.67
N MET A 88 11.25 -25.56 -9.49
CA MET A 88 11.55 -26.12 -8.17
C MET A 88 12.18 -25.11 -7.20
N PRO A 89 13.17 -24.28 -7.61
CA PRO A 89 13.70 -23.20 -6.77
C PRO A 89 12.63 -22.21 -6.29
N PHE A 90 11.67 -21.83 -7.14
CA PHE A 90 10.55 -20.95 -6.79
C PHE A 90 9.64 -21.59 -5.74
N ARG A 91 9.29 -22.86 -5.91
CA ARG A 91 8.50 -23.63 -4.93
C ARG A 91 9.18 -23.71 -3.57
N HIS A 92 10.50 -23.83 -3.55
CA HIS A 92 11.26 -23.78 -2.30
C HIS A 92 11.18 -22.39 -1.65
N ALA A 93 11.35 -21.31 -2.43
CA ALA A 93 11.21 -19.94 -1.92
C ALA A 93 9.81 -19.68 -1.33
N LEU A 94 8.74 -20.11 -2.02
CA LEU A 94 7.36 -20.02 -1.53
C LEU A 94 7.18 -20.68 -0.16
N ARG A 95 7.68 -21.91 0.03
CA ARG A 95 7.61 -22.61 1.31
C ARG A 95 8.37 -21.88 2.42
N GLN A 96 9.50 -21.27 2.10
CA GLN A 96 10.26 -20.50 3.08
C GLN A 96 9.52 -19.23 3.49
N VAL A 97 8.86 -18.54 2.55
CA VAL A 97 8.06 -17.34 2.86
C VAL A 97 6.95 -17.67 3.85
N LEU A 98 6.25 -18.80 3.69
CA LEU A 98 5.17 -19.20 4.61
C LEU A 98 5.64 -19.42 6.06
N ARG A 99 6.92 -19.73 6.26
CA ARG A 99 7.52 -19.93 7.60
C ARG A 99 8.08 -18.63 8.19
N HIS A 100 8.06 -17.54 7.43
CA HIS A 100 8.63 -16.29 7.87
C HIS A 100 7.73 -15.63 8.96
N PRO A 101 8.28 -15.10 10.07
CA PRO A 101 7.47 -14.57 11.17
C PRO A 101 6.46 -13.49 10.75
N LEU A 102 6.85 -12.60 9.83
CA LEU A 102 5.95 -11.57 9.32
C LEU A 102 4.81 -12.14 8.48
N MET A 103 5.06 -13.22 7.72
CA MET A 103 4.02 -13.91 6.94
C MET A 103 3.08 -14.70 7.86
N LEU A 104 3.60 -15.33 8.92
CA LEU A 104 2.75 -15.98 9.93
C LEU A 104 1.84 -14.97 10.63
N CYS A 105 2.36 -13.78 10.96
CA CYS A 105 1.54 -12.69 11.50
C CYS A 105 0.50 -12.21 10.49
N TRP A 106 0.85 -12.11 9.20
CA TRP A 106 -0.09 -11.79 8.13
C TRP A 106 -1.22 -12.83 8.04
N ILE A 107 -0.88 -14.13 8.03
CA ILE A 107 -1.87 -15.22 8.00
C ILE A 107 -2.80 -15.15 9.21
N ALA A 108 -2.26 -14.88 10.41
CA ALA A 108 -3.07 -14.71 11.61
C ALA A 108 -4.01 -13.50 11.50
N TYR A 109 -3.53 -12.37 10.98
CA TYR A 109 -4.35 -11.20 10.69
C TYR A 109 -5.49 -11.53 9.71
N VAL A 110 -5.19 -12.17 8.58
CA VAL A 110 -6.20 -12.59 7.60
C VAL A 110 -7.21 -13.56 8.20
N ALA A 111 -6.77 -14.51 9.02
CA ALA A 111 -7.67 -15.45 9.69
C ALA A 111 -8.67 -14.73 10.62
N VAL A 112 -8.21 -13.73 11.39
CA VAL A 112 -9.09 -12.90 12.24
C VAL A 112 -10.04 -12.05 11.39
N MET A 113 -9.55 -11.46 10.30
CA MET A 113 -10.41 -10.71 9.36
C MET A 113 -11.48 -11.61 8.74
N CYS A 114 -11.14 -12.84 8.35
CA CYS A 114 -12.11 -13.82 7.86
C CYS A 114 -13.14 -14.20 8.94
N ALA A 115 -12.70 -14.42 10.18
CA ALA A 115 -13.58 -14.75 11.29
C ALA A 115 -14.59 -13.64 11.62
N SER A 116 -14.26 -12.37 11.30
CA SER A 116 -15.18 -11.24 11.49
C SER A 116 -16.50 -11.38 10.72
N ILE A 117 -16.56 -12.22 9.68
CA ILE A 117 -17.81 -12.48 8.93
C ILE A 117 -18.91 -13.06 9.83
N ALA A 118 -18.55 -13.79 10.89
CA ALA A 118 -19.50 -14.34 11.84
C ALA A 118 -20.20 -13.25 12.69
N LEU A 119 -19.60 -12.06 12.77
CA LEU A 119 -20.14 -10.88 13.46
C LEU A 119 -20.71 -9.85 12.47
N ALA A 120 -20.71 -10.16 11.17
CA ALA A 120 -21.08 -9.20 10.14
C ALA A 120 -22.58 -8.95 10.10
N MET A 121 -22.95 -7.67 10.21
CA MET A 121 -24.34 -7.24 10.03
C MET A 121 -24.83 -7.48 8.61
N ALA A 122 -23.98 -7.20 7.61
CA ALA A 122 -24.16 -7.58 6.23
C ALA A 122 -22.98 -8.45 5.77
N PRO A 123 -23.09 -9.79 5.85
CA PRO A 123 -22.01 -10.72 5.49
C PRO A 123 -21.48 -10.54 4.06
N LEU A 124 -22.32 -10.07 3.13
CA LEU A 124 -21.94 -9.80 1.75
C LEU A 124 -20.83 -8.72 1.65
N TYR A 125 -20.91 -7.65 2.43
CA TYR A 125 -19.91 -6.58 2.38
C TYR A 125 -18.58 -7.03 2.97
N THR A 126 -18.63 -7.87 4.02
CA THR A 126 -17.45 -8.54 4.56
C THR A 126 -16.84 -9.51 3.56
N ALA A 127 -17.66 -10.25 2.81
CA ALA A 127 -17.19 -11.17 1.78
C ALA A 127 -16.42 -10.46 0.67
N TYR A 128 -16.87 -9.26 0.22
CA TYR A 128 -16.12 -8.47 -0.75
C TYR A 128 -14.68 -8.21 -0.27
N GLU A 129 -14.54 -7.73 0.95
CA GLU A 129 -13.25 -7.34 1.51
C GLU A 129 -12.36 -8.55 1.80
N ILE A 130 -12.93 -9.68 2.26
CA ILE A 130 -12.21 -10.94 2.45
C ILE A 130 -11.64 -11.44 1.11
N CYS A 131 -12.43 -11.41 0.03
CA CYS A 131 -11.94 -11.83 -1.29
C CYS A 131 -10.73 -11.00 -1.74
N ARG A 132 -10.79 -9.68 -1.57
CA ARG A 132 -9.67 -8.77 -1.84
C ARG A 132 -8.46 -9.10 -0.96
N LEU A 133 -8.67 -9.36 0.33
CA LEU A 133 -7.60 -9.68 1.27
C LEU A 133 -6.92 -11.02 0.94
N ILE A 134 -7.67 -12.01 0.45
CA ILE A 134 -7.13 -13.29 -0.04
C ILE A 134 -6.29 -13.06 -1.31
N GLU A 135 -6.78 -12.27 -2.27
CA GLU A 135 -6.02 -11.88 -3.47
C GLU A 135 -4.70 -11.19 -3.08
N GLN A 136 -4.78 -10.19 -2.20
CA GLN A 136 -3.62 -9.48 -1.67
C GLN A 136 -2.63 -10.41 -0.97
N SER A 137 -3.12 -11.40 -0.22
CA SER A 137 -2.29 -12.40 0.47
C SER A 137 -1.51 -13.28 -0.51
N LEU A 138 -2.18 -13.74 -1.58
CA LEU A 138 -1.57 -14.52 -2.64
C LEU A 138 -0.47 -13.70 -3.33
N TRP A 139 -0.78 -12.44 -3.65
CA TRP A 139 0.15 -11.53 -4.28
C TRP A 139 1.38 -11.25 -3.40
N LEU A 140 1.18 -10.95 -2.11
CA LEU A 140 2.26 -10.75 -1.13
C LEU A 140 3.19 -11.98 -1.09
N TRP A 141 2.61 -13.18 -1.03
CA TRP A 141 3.35 -14.43 -0.96
C TRP A 141 4.21 -14.67 -2.22
N VAL A 142 3.62 -14.50 -3.41
CA VAL A 142 4.32 -14.67 -4.69
C VAL A 142 5.40 -13.61 -4.88
N MET A 143 5.10 -12.34 -4.59
CA MET A 143 6.08 -11.25 -4.71
C MET A 143 7.26 -11.44 -3.77
N ALA A 144 7.03 -11.83 -2.51
CA ALA A 144 8.12 -12.12 -1.59
C ALA A 144 9.02 -13.26 -2.11
N ALA A 145 8.44 -14.32 -2.69
CA ALA A 145 9.21 -15.43 -3.26
C ALA A 145 10.05 -15.01 -4.48
N ILE A 146 9.51 -14.16 -5.36
CA ILE A 146 10.27 -13.56 -6.50
C ILE A 146 11.43 -12.72 -5.96
N LEU A 147 11.13 -11.84 -5.01
CA LEU A 147 12.10 -10.94 -4.42
C LEU A 147 13.16 -11.68 -3.61
N ILE A 148 12.96 -12.91 -3.14
CA ILE A 148 14.05 -13.68 -2.52
C ILE A 148 15.14 -14.06 -3.53
N ARG A 149 14.80 -14.22 -4.83
CA ARG A 149 15.71 -14.70 -5.88
C ARG A 149 16.53 -13.59 -6.55
N ASP A 150 16.23 -12.32 -6.28
CA ASP A 150 16.87 -11.13 -6.89
C ASP A 150 16.72 -10.94 -8.39
N GLU A 151 15.89 -11.74 -9.04
CA GLU A 151 15.76 -11.72 -10.49
C GLU A 151 15.07 -10.46 -11.03
N CYS A 152 14.37 -9.70 -10.17
CA CYS A 152 13.48 -8.62 -10.60
C CYS A 152 13.68 -7.29 -9.86
N THR A 153 14.75 -7.10 -9.08
CA THR A 153 14.96 -5.86 -8.32
C THR A 153 15.13 -4.63 -9.23
N GLY A 154 15.82 -4.79 -10.37
CA GLY A 154 15.91 -3.73 -11.38
C GLY A 154 14.58 -3.43 -12.05
N LEU A 155 13.80 -4.47 -12.39
CA LEU A 155 12.46 -4.33 -12.96
C LEU A 155 11.52 -3.59 -11.98
N LEU A 156 11.61 -3.91 -10.69
CA LEU A 156 10.88 -3.23 -9.63
C LEU A 156 11.22 -1.73 -9.59
N LEU A 157 12.51 -1.36 -9.58
CA LEU A 157 12.91 0.05 -9.59
C LEU A 157 12.37 0.80 -10.80
N TRP A 158 12.46 0.21 -11.99
CA TRP A 158 11.89 0.79 -13.21
C TRP A 158 10.38 0.95 -13.12
N THR A 159 9.68 -0.03 -12.54
CA THR A 159 8.22 0.01 -12.38
C THR A 159 7.80 1.13 -11.43
N LEU A 160 8.44 1.22 -10.26
CA LEU A 160 8.16 2.27 -9.26
C LEU A 160 8.43 3.67 -9.84
N PHE A 161 9.55 3.86 -10.51
CA PHE A 161 9.88 5.14 -11.14
C PHE A 161 8.93 5.48 -12.28
N GLY A 162 8.67 4.53 -13.19
CA GLY A 162 7.79 4.75 -14.34
C GLY A 162 6.37 5.16 -13.92
N GLN A 163 5.83 4.52 -12.87
CA GLN A 163 4.55 4.92 -12.31
C GLN A 163 4.59 6.30 -11.65
N THR A 164 5.67 6.61 -10.93
CA THR A 164 5.85 7.93 -10.33
C THR A 164 5.85 9.02 -11.40
N VAL A 165 6.56 8.80 -12.52
CA VAL A 165 6.56 9.73 -13.66
C VAL A 165 5.16 9.85 -14.27
N ALA A 166 4.47 8.75 -14.51
CA ALA A 166 3.13 8.76 -15.09
C ALA A 166 2.14 9.53 -14.19
N LEU A 167 2.15 9.28 -12.88
CA LEU A 167 1.35 10.03 -11.91
C LEU A 167 1.71 11.50 -11.87
N PHE A 168 3.00 11.82 -11.94
CA PHE A 168 3.45 13.21 -11.94
C PHE A 168 2.90 13.96 -13.16
N VAL A 169 3.00 13.37 -14.35
CA VAL A 169 2.42 13.95 -15.57
C VAL A 169 0.91 14.16 -15.41
N LEU A 170 0.17 13.15 -14.92
CA LEU A 170 -1.27 13.27 -14.68
C LEU A 170 -1.59 14.38 -13.67
N ALA A 171 -0.85 14.46 -12.56
CA ALA A 171 -1.02 15.51 -11.57
C ALA A 171 -0.78 16.91 -12.15
N MET A 172 0.21 17.07 -13.03
CA MET A 172 0.44 18.36 -13.71
C MET A 172 -0.69 18.70 -14.68
N VAL A 173 -1.23 17.71 -15.41
CA VAL A 173 -2.40 17.92 -16.28
C VAL A 173 -3.63 18.32 -15.45
N GLU A 174 -3.86 17.68 -14.31
CA GLU A 174 -4.96 18.04 -13.40
C GLU A 174 -4.83 19.48 -12.89
N LEU A 175 -3.66 19.85 -12.34
CA LEU A 175 -3.46 21.16 -11.74
C LEU A 175 -3.44 22.29 -12.77
N PHE A 176 -2.69 22.13 -13.86
CA PHE A 176 -2.44 23.21 -14.82
C PHE A 176 -3.31 23.13 -16.07
N GLY A 177 -3.67 21.93 -16.51
CA GLY A 177 -4.51 21.72 -17.69
C GLY A 177 -6.00 21.80 -17.38
N LEU A 178 -6.43 21.23 -16.25
CA LEU A 178 -7.84 21.16 -15.85
C LEU A 178 -8.22 22.16 -14.75
N GLY A 179 -7.25 22.88 -14.19
CA GLY A 179 -7.48 23.83 -13.10
C GLY A 179 -7.93 23.16 -11.80
N ALA A 180 -7.65 21.87 -11.60
CA ALA A 180 -8.01 21.17 -10.38
C ALA A 180 -7.27 21.77 -9.18
N HIS A 181 -7.97 21.89 -8.04
CA HIS A 181 -7.36 22.46 -6.83
C HIS A 181 -6.36 21.53 -6.15
N ARG A 182 -6.48 20.21 -6.37
CA ARG A 182 -5.62 19.16 -5.81
C ARG A 182 -5.46 18.08 -6.87
N ALA A 183 -4.26 17.54 -6.98
CA ALA A 183 -4.05 16.35 -7.80
C ALA A 183 -4.50 15.10 -7.04
N TRP A 184 -5.11 14.17 -7.75
CA TRP A 184 -5.38 12.82 -7.28
C TRP A 184 -4.79 11.75 -8.22
N GLY A 185 -4.30 12.13 -9.40
CA GLY A 185 -3.87 11.18 -10.44
C GLY A 185 -4.95 10.16 -10.77
N TRP A 186 -4.59 8.88 -10.85
CA TRP A 186 -5.57 7.79 -11.03
C TRP A 186 -6.21 7.30 -9.73
N PHE A 187 -5.99 7.98 -8.60
CA PHE A 187 -6.58 7.59 -7.33
C PHE A 187 -7.94 8.28 -7.11
N ALA A 188 -8.82 7.64 -6.35
CA ALA A 188 -10.13 8.20 -6.00
C ALA A 188 -10.08 9.44 -5.08
N HIS A 189 -8.94 9.69 -4.42
CA HIS A 189 -8.81 10.77 -3.44
C HIS A 189 -7.36 11.29 -3.37
N PRO A 190 -7.12 12.60 -3.17
CA PRO A 190 -5.76 13.14 -3.10
C PRO A 190 -4.91 12.55 -1.97
N ASN A 191 -5.51 12.17 -0.85
CA ASN A 191 -4.75 11.54 0.24
C ASN A 191 -4.25 10.13 -0.15
N HIS A 192 -4.90 9.48 -1.11
CA HIS A 192 -4.40 8.22 -1.65
C HIS A 192 -3.14 8.44 -2.50
N LEU A 193 -3.11 9.52 -3.30
CA LEU A 193 -1.90 9.92 -4.03
C LEU A 193 -0.74 10.23 -3.07
N ALA A 194 -1.02 10.94 -1.97
CA ALA A 194 -0.04 11.22 -0.91
C ALA A 194 0.50 9.92 -0.27
N ALA A 195 -0.37 9.00 0.11
CA ALA A 195 0.03 7.72 0.69
C ALA A 195 0.86 6.86 -0.29
N PHE A 196 0.52 6.89 -1.59
CA PHE A 196 1.37 6.25 -2.62
C PHE A 196 2.76 6.88 -2.64
N ALA A 197 2.83 8.21 -2.68
CA ALA A 197 4.08 8.94 -2.67
C ALA A 197 4.92 8.61 -1.41
N GLU A 198 4.32 8.51 -0.23
CA GLU A 198 5.00 8.10 0.99
C GLU A 198 5.56 6.67 0.89
N LEU A 199 4.75 5.72 0.43
CA LEU A 199 5.18 4.32 0.31
C LEU A 199 6.34 4.16 -0.68
N VAL A 200 6.22 4.75 -1.87
CA VAL A 200 7.20 4.60 -2.96
C VAL A 200 8.38 5.54 -2.78
N GLY A 201 8.12 6.79 -2.40
CA GLY A 201 9.13 7.83 -2.20
C GLY A 201 10.13 7.45 -1.12
N MET A 202 9.70 6.86 0.00
CA MET A 202 10.63 6.41 1.05
C MET A 202 11.54 5.27 0.59
N LEU A 203 11.05 4.36 -0.27
CA LEU A 203 11.87 3.33 -0.90
C LEU A 203 12.92 3.96 -1.82
N LEU A 204 12.50 4.86 -2.72
CA LEU A 204 13.39 5.48 -3.70
C LEU A 204 14.43 6.41 -3.05
N LEU A 205 14.03 7.21 -2.05
CA LEU A 205 14.95 8.04 -1.28
C LEU A 205 16.01 7.20 -0.54
N ALA A 206 15.60 6.10 0.08
CA ALA A 206 16.56 5.19 0.70
C ALA A 206 17.52 4.61 -0.35
N GLN A 207 17.06 4.23 -1.55
CA GLN A 207 17.94 3.77 -2.63
C GLN A 207 18.93 4.84 -3.11
N ALA A 208 18.49 6.09 -3.22
CA ALA A 208 19.35 7.21 -3.63
C ALA A 208 20.54 7.43 -2.68
N MET A 209 20.31 7.21 -1.38
CA MET A 209 21.28 7.43 -0.31
C MET A 209 22.33 6.32 -0.18
N TYR A 210 22.08 5.14 -0.74
CA TYR A 210 22.95 3.98 -0.55
C TYR A 210 24.03 3.84 -1.62
N ARG A 211 25.12 3.14 -1.27
CA ARG A 211 26.23 2.86 -2.18
C ARG A 211 25.76 1.97 -3.32
N GLY A 212 25.99 2.41 -4.55
CA GLY A 212 25.64 1.70 -5.77
C GLY A 212 26.06 2.52 -7.00
N PRO A 213 25.84 2.00 -8.21
CA PRO A 213 26.16 2.72 -9.45
C PRO A 213 25.45 4.08 -9.50
N MET A 214 26.18 5.13 -9.87
CA MET A 214 25.67 6.52 -9.86
C MET A 214 24.33 6.67 -10.59
N ARG A 215 24.19 6.04 -11.76
CA ARG A 215 22.95 6.06 -12.56
C ARG A 215 21.71 5.63 -11.76
N TRP A 216 21.82 4.58 -10.96
CA TRP A 216 20.69 4.07 -10.16
C TRP A 216 20.37 4.97 -8.98
N ARG A 217 21.40 5.60 -8.40
CA ARG A 217 21.23 6.57 -7.31
C ARG A 217 20.54 7.84 -7.81
N LEU A 218 20.96 8.36 -8.96
CA LEU A 218 20.33 9.52 -9.61
C LEU A 218 18.89 9.21 -10.00
N PHE A 219 18.66 8.04 -10.57
CA PHE A 219 17.32 7.57 -10.94
C PHE A 219 16.38 7.50 -9.72
N ALA A 220 16.86 6.89 -8.63
CA ALA A 220 16.10 6.82 -7.39
C ALA A 220 15.91 8.20 -6.73
N ALA A 221 16.91 9.09 -6.82
CA ALA A 221 16.81 10.46 -6.30
C ALA A 221 15.72 11.24 -7.05
N LEU A 222 15.74 11.19 -8.39
CA LEU A 222 14.71 11.83 -9.22
C LEU A 222 13.32 11.27 -8.91
N GLY A 223 13.17 9.94 -8.81
CA GLY A 223 11.90 9.33 -8.44
C GLY A 223 11.42 9.73 -7.04
N GLY A 224 12.31 9.84 -6.05
CA GLY A 224 12.00 10.35 -4.73
C GLY A 224 11.55 11.82 -4.74
N LEU A 225 12.20 12.66 -5.55
CA LEU A 225 11.82 14.07 -5.75
C LEU A 225 10.45 14.19 -6.43
N LEU A 226 10.16 13.35 -7.42
CA LEU A 226 8.85 13.32 -8.08
C LEU A 226 7.74 12.85 -7.12
N CYS A 227 8.00 11.85 -6.28
CA CYS A 227 7.07 11.46 -5.21
C CYS A 227 6.80 12.64 -4.26
N PHE A 228 7.83 13.39 -3.89
CA PHE A 228 7.64 14.58 -3.06
C PHE A 228 6.81 15.67 -3.78
N ALA A 229 7.04 15.89 -5.07
CA ALA A 229 6.23 16.81 -5.85
C ALA A 229 4.76 16.35 -5.96
N LEU A 230 4.51 15.05 -6.10
CA LEU A 230 3.17 14.46 -6.04
C LEU A 230 2.50 14.68 -4.68
N LEU A 231 3.26 14.55 -3.59
CA LEU A 231 2.77 14.85 -2.25
C LEU A 231 2.33 16.31 -2.12
N LEU A 232 3.13 17.26 -2.61
CA LEU A 232 2.76 18.68 -2.64
C LEU A 232 1.52 18.94 -3.51
N ALA A 233 1.48 18.33 -4.70
CA ALA A 233 0.35 18.43 -5.63
C ALA A 233 -0.97 17.90 -5.02
N SER A 234 -0.88 16.89 -4.15
CA SER A 234 -2.04 16.34 -3.43
C SER A 234 -2.59 17.28 -2.35
N ALA A 235 -1.82 18.26 -1.89
CA ALA A 235 -2.11 19.13 -0.75
C ALA A 235 -2.58 18.35 0.51
N SER A 236 -2.08 17.13 0.73
CA SER A 236 -2.42 16.33 1.91
C SER A 236 -1.57 16.74 3.12
N ARG A 237 -2.18 17.42 4.10
CA ARG A 237 -1.53 17.79 5.38
C ARG A 237 -1.06 16.56 6.16
N ALA A 238 -1.91 15.53 6.21
CA ALA A 238 -1.56 14.26 6.84
C ALA A 238 -0.34 13.63 6.17
N GLY A 239 -0.28 13.71 4.84
CA GLY A 239 0.84 13.16 4.10
C GLY A 239 2.13 13.95 4.27
N LEU A 240 2.09 15.29 4.33
CA LEU A 240 3.26 16.12 4.62
C LEU A 240 3.85 15.81 5.99
N ALA A 241 3.01 15.73 7.03
CA ALA A 241 3.45 15.35 8.36
C ALA A 241 4.05 13.92 8.37
N SER A 242 3.40 12.99 7.69
CA SER A 242 3.85 11.59 7.58
C SER A 242 5.16 11.44 6.81
N TRP A 243 5.36 12.25 5.77
CA TRP A 243 6.59 12.30 4.99
C TRP A 243 7.77 12.77 5.84
N VAL A 244 7.58 13.78 6.69
CA VAL A 244 8.63 14.24 7.62
C VAL A 244 9.05 13.11 8.56
N ILE A 245 8.09 12.34 9.09
CA ILE A 245 8.39 11.16 9.92
C ILE A 245 9.15 10.09 9.13
N GLY A 246 8.68 9.74 7.93
CA GLY A 246 9.34 8.77 7.05
C GLY A 246 10.77 9.19 6.71
N LEU A 247 10.98 10.45 6.33
CA LEU A 247 12.29 11.01 6.04
C LEU A 247 13.20 10.95 7.26
N GLY A 248 12.69 11.31 8.44
CA GLY A 248 13.41 11.15 9.71
C GLY A 248 13.89 9.72 9.94
N VAL A 249 13.06 8.71 9.66
CA VAL A 249 13.41 7.30 9.76
C VAL A 249 14.47 6.89 8.72
N VAL A 250 14.34 7.31 7.46
CA VAL A 250 15.37 7.04 6.42
C VAL A 250 16.73 7.53 6.88
N LEU A 251 16.80 8.75 7.41
CA LEU A 251 18.05 9.39 7.80
C LEU A 251 18.64 8.78 9.06
N LEU A 252 17.80 8.53 10.08
CA LEU A 252 18.20 7.89 11.33
C LEU A 252 18.79 6.50 11.08
N LEU A 253 18.12 5.68 10.27
CA LEU A 253 18.58 4.34 9.95
C LEU A 253 19.80 4.36 9.01
N SER A 254 19.84 5.25 8.03
CA SER A 254 21.01 5.39 7.15
C SER A 254 22.27 5.80 7.94
N TYR A 255 22.12 6.68 8.93
CA TYR A 255 23.16 7.04 9.88
C TYR A 255 23.58 5.86 10.76
N ARG A 256 22.62 5.19 11.42
CA ARG A 256 22.85 4.01 12.27
C ARG A 256 23.57 2.88 11.54
N HIS A 257 23.40 2.79 10.23
CA HIS A 257 24.05 1.80 9.38
C HIS A 257 25.38 2.27 8.75
N GLY A 258 25.93 3.37 9.23
CA GLY A 258 27.24 3.89 8.83
C GLY A 258 27.33 4.27 7.35
N GLN A 259 26.20 4.52 6.69
CA GLN A 259 26.23 4.95 5.29
C GLN A 259 26.62 6.42 5.17
N TRP A 260 26.25 7.22 6.17
CA TRP A 260 26.40 8.67 6.16
C TRP A 260 26.95 9.14 7.51
N SER A 261 27.76 10.19 7.48
CA SER A 261 28.16 10.89 8.70
C SER A 261 27.02 11.81 9.17
N MET A 262 26.87 12.01 10.48
CA MET A 262 25.85 12.93 11.04
C MET A 262 25.96 14.33 10.42
N ARG A 263 27.19 14.79 10.17
CA ARG A 263 27.46 16.09 9.52
C ARG A 263 26.94 16.14 8.09
N SER A 264 27.12 15.07 7.31
CA SER A 264 26.58 14.96 5.95
C SER A 264 25.05 14.88 5.99
N THR A 265 24.48 14.10 6.91
CA THR A 265 23.03 13.98 7.06
C THR A 265 22.37 15.32 7.39
N LEU A 266 22.85 16.06 8.41
CA LEU A 266 22.32 17.38 8.73
C LEU A 266 22.54 18.41 7.62
N LYS A 267 23.70 18.38 6.95
CA LYS A 267 24.03 19.27 5.84
C LYS A 267 23.03 19.15 4.68
N TRP A 268 22.47 17.97 4.45
CA TRP A 268 21.50 17.76 3.38
C TRP A 268 20.06 17.79 3.88
N LEU A 269 19.78 17.31 5.08
CA LEU A 269 18.43 17.29 5.65
C LEU A 269 17.86 18.70 5.86
N LEU A 270 18.64 19.57 6.52
CA LEU A 270 18.12 20.88 6.93
C LEU A 270 17.81 21.76 5.70
N PRO A 271 18.70 21.90 4.70
CA PRO A 271 18.35 22.61 3.46
C PRO A 271 17.24 21.93 2.69
N SER A 272 17.13 20.60 2.73
CA SER A 272 16.03 19.90 2.07
C SER A 272 14.71 20.30 2.71
N VAL A 273 14.53 20.15 4.03
CA VAL A 273 13.30 20.55 4.76
C VAL A 273 12.99 22.03 4.59
N LEU A 274 14.00 22.90 4.69
CA LEU A 274 13.81 24.33 4.47
C LEU A 274 13.41 24.65 3.03
N LEU A 275 13.97 23.94 2.05
CA LEU A 275 13.54 24.04 0.65
C LEU A 275 12.12 23.47 0.48
N LEU A 276 11.73 22.40 1.18
CA LEU A 276 10.35 21.88 1.15
C LEU A 276 9.37 22.94 1.66
N MET A 277 9.68 23.56 2.81
CA MET A 277 8.89 24.65 3.39
C MET A 277 8.86 25.87 2.45
N LEU A 278 9.99 26.21 1.83
CA LEU A 278 10.09 27.34 0.90
C LEU A 278 9.32 27.09 -0.40
N LEU A 279 9.42 25.90 -0.99
CA LEU A 279 8.70 25.52 -2.21
C LEU A 279 7.19 25.47 -1.97
N GLU A 280 6.76 25.03 -0.78
CA GLU A 280 5.35 25.10 -0.38
C GLU A 280 4.86 26.56 -0.33
N VAL A 281 5.64 27.47 0.26
CA VAL A 281 5.29 28.90 0.34
C VAL A 281 5.32 29.58 -1.03
N LEU A 282 6.31 29.27 -1.88
CA LEU A 282 6.54 30.00 -3.14
C LEU A 282 5.77 29.46 -4.33
N LEU A 283 5.63 28.14 -4.47
CA LEU A 283 5.05 27.54 -5.69
C LEU A 283 3.54 27.32 -5.59
N LEU A 284 2.96 27.46 -4.40
CA LEU A 284 1.56 27.15 -4.15
C LEU A 284 0.92 28.19 -3.21
N PRO A 285 0.72 29.46 -3.64
CA PRO A 285 0.00 30.46 -2.85
C PRO A 285 -1.35 29.95 -2.34
N GLY A 286 -2.03 29.12 -3.13
CA GLY A 286 -3.26 28.46 -2.74
C GLY A 286 -3.11 27.29 -1.75
N VAL A 287 -1.93 26.66 -1.57
CA VAL A 287 -1.77 25.61 -0.53
C VAL A 287 -1.75 26.23 0.86
N LEU A 288 -1.09 27.37 1.05
CA LEU A 288 -1.09 28.04 2.35
C LEU A 288 -2.51 28.48 2.71
N GLU A 289 -3.22 29.10 1.76
CA GLU A 289 -4.64 29.43 1.88
C GLU A 289 -5.48 28.17 2.14
N ARG A 290 -5.23 27.04 1.47
CA ARG A 290 -5.94 25.78 1.73
C ARG A 290 -5.61 25.13 3.07
N MET A 291 -4.39 25.29 3.59
CA MET A 291 -3.99 24.76 4.89
C MET A 291 -4.64 25.55 6.02
N THR A 292 -4.77 26.87 5.85
CA THR A 292 -5.37 27.79 6.81
C THR A 292 -6.89 27.88 6.69
N HIS A 293 -7.45 27.74 5.48
CA HIS A 293 -8.89 27.73 5.19
C HIS A 293 -9.51 26.34 5.06
N ALA A 294 -8.77 25.27 5.34
CA ALA A 294 -9.37 23.95 5.49
C ALA A 294 -10.49 24.05 6.52
N SER A 295 -11.72 24.02 6.04
CA SER A 295 -12.88 24.45 6.80
C SER A 295 -12.96 23.67 8.10
N VAL A 296 -13.30 24.36 9.19
CA VAL A 296 -13.70 23.74 10.48
C VAL A 296 -14.63 22.56 10.25
N TYR A 297 -15.46 22.63 9.19
CA TYR A 297 -16.27 21.55 8.66
C TYR A 297 -15.52 20.23 8.40
N THR A 298 -14.40 20.23 7.67
CA THR A 298 -13.66 18.98 7.34
C THR A 298 -13.17 18.28 8.60
N TRP A 299 -12.67 19.06 9.58
CA TRP A 299 -12.27 18.54 10.87
C TRP A 299 -13.47 18.01 11.66
N LEU A 300 -14.56 18.78 11.72
CA LEU A 300 -15.79 18.41 12.43
C LEU A 300 -16.41 17.13 11.86
N THR A 301 -16.42 16.97 10.54
CA THR A 301 -16.90 15.75 9.87
C THR A 301 -16.09 14.53 10.30
N ARG A 302 -14.75 14.61 10.28
CA ARG A 302 -13.88 13.51 10.73
C ARG A 302 -14.07 13.18 12.20
N TRP A 303 -14.14 14.20 13.04
CA TRP A 303 -14.41 14.03 14.47
C TRP A 303 -15.77 13.34 14.70
N THR A 304 -16.78 13.73 13.94
CA THR A 304 -18.12 13.16 14.05
C THR A 304 -18.18 11.72 13.55
N GLN A 305 -17.45 11.38 12.49
CA GLN A 305 -17.26 9.99 12.05
C GLN A 305 -16.57 9.15 13.15
N ILE A 306 -15.50 9.67 13.76
CA ILE A 306 -14.83 9.01 14.89
C ILE A 306 -15.83 8.79 16.04
N LYS A 307 -16.63 9.80 16.39
CA LYS A 307 -17.65 9.68 17.44
C LYS A 307 -18.69 8.61 17.11
N GLY A 308 -19.16 8.54 15.86
CA GLY A 308 -20.05 7.47 15.39
C GLY A 308 -19.40 6.08 15.50
N GLY A 309 -18.13 5.95 15.08
CA GLY A 309 -17.35 4.72 15.26
C GLY A 309 -17.21 4.30 16.72
N MET A 310 -16.95 5.25 17.63
CA MET A 310 -16.87 4.97 19.07
C MET A 310 -18.21 4.52 19.66
N GLN A 311 -19.34 5.04 19.17
CA GLN A 311 -20.67 4.57 19.56
C GLN A 311 -20.92 3.13 19.06
N ILE A 312 -20.54 2.82 17.82
CA ILE A 312 -20.61 1.45 17.30
C ILE A 312 -19.72 0.51 18.13
N ILE A 313 -18.51 0.92 18.53
CA ILE A 313 -17.64 0.12 19.41
C ILE A 313 -18.29 -0.11 20.78
N ALA A 314 -18.97 0.88 21.34
CA ALA A 314 -19.65 0.74 22.63
C ALA A 314 -20.77 -0.31 22.57
N ASP A 315 -21.53 -0.34 21.48
CA ASP A 315 -22.65 -1.28 21.29
C ASP A 315 -22.17 -2.66 20.78
N HIS A 316 -21.09 -2.69 20.00
CA HIS A 316 -20.51 -3.86 19.35
C HIS A 316 -19.00 -3.96 19.61
N PRO A 317 -18.58 -4.24 20.85
CA PRO A 317 -17.15 -4.20 21.23
C PRO A 317 -16.28 -5.23 20.48
N TRP A 318 -16.88 -6.31 19.96
CA TRP A 318 -16.20 -7.34 19.18
C TRP A 318 -16.18 -7.07 17.67
N GLY A 319 -16.75 -5.95 17.23
CA GLY A 319 -16.80 -5.52 15.84
C GLY A 319 -18.11 -5.90 15.14
N VAL A 320 -18.34 -5.28 13.97
CA VAL A 320 -19.57 -5.43 13.16
C VAL A 320 -19.35 -6.13 11.82
N GLY A 321 -18.20 -6.79 11.66
CA GLY A 321 -17.74 -7.40 10.42
C GLY A 321 -16.95 -6.44 9.54
N LEU A 322 -16.00 -7.00 8.78
CA LEU A 322 -15.18 -6.21 7.86
C LEU A 322 -16.03 -5.44 6.85
N ASN A 323 -15.63 -4.22 6.50
CA ASN A 323 -16.33 -3.39 5.52
C ASN A 323 -17.83 -3.24 5.86
N ASN A 324 -18.20 -3.10 7.14
CA ASN A 324 -19.58 -2.82 7.58
C ASN A 324 -19.73 -1.49 8.33
N TYR A 325 -18.63 -0.76 8.59
CA TYR A 325 -18.70 0.51 9.31
C TYR A 325 -19.70 1.49 8.67
N VAL A 326 -19.60 1.68 7.34
CA VAL A 326 -20.48 2.60 6.61
C VAL A 326 -21.92 2.09 6.60
N HIS A 327 -22.13 0.77 6.54
CA HIS A 327 -23.46 0.20 6.64
C HIS A 327 -24.11 0.52 7.99
N MET A 328 -23.38 0.32 9.09
CA MET A 328 -23.85 0.64 10.44
C MET A 328 -24.14 2.13 10.62
N LEU A 329 -23.21 2.98 10.17
CA LEU A 329 -23.35 4.44 10.25
C LEU A 329 -24.61 4.96 9.53
N ASN A 330 -25.04 4.28 8.46
CA ASN A 330 -26.18 4.69 7.65
C ASN A 330 -27.49 3.98 7.99
N SER A 331 -27.43 2.77 8.55
CA SER A 331 -28.64 1.96 8.88
C SER A 331 -29.20 2.28 10.26
N VAL A 332 -28.37 2.72 11.20
CA VAL A 332 -28.78 3.08 12.56
C VAL A 332 -28.62 4.59 12.74
N ASP A 333 -29.74 5.30 12.84
CA ASP A 333 -29.75 6.77 12.89
C ASP A 333 -28.92 7.31 14.07
N ALA A 334 -28.89 6.61 15.20
CA ALA A 334 -28.13 7.00 16.38
C ALA A 334 -26.63 7.25 16.10
N TYR A 335 -26.01 6.49 15.19
CA TYR A 335 -24.59 6.62 14.85
C TYR A 335 -24.32 7.73 13.82
N GLY A 336 -25.22 7.91 12.86
CA GLY A 336 -25.04 8.82 11.73
C GLY A 336 -25.74 10.18 11.85
N ARG A 337 -26.62 10.40 12.84
CA ARG A 337 -27.49 11.60 12.93
C ARG A 337 -26.74 12.94 12.97
N MET A 338 -25.51 12.95 13.45
CA MET A 338 -24.67 14.16 13.52
C MET A 338 -23.95 14.47 12.20
N LEU A 339 -24.00 13.55 11.23
CA LEU A 339 -23.39 13.70 9.91
C LEU A 339 -24.47 13.98 8.87
N ASN A 340 -24.17 14.94 7.99
CA ASN A 340 -24.92 15.08 6.75
C ASN A 340 -24.86 13.75 5.97
N PRO A 341 -25.94 13.31 5.33
CA PRO A 341 -25.97 12.03 4.60
C PRO A 341 -24.85 11.88 3.57
N VAL A 342 -24.39 12.98 2.96
CA VAL A 342 -23.28 12.98 2.00
C VAL A 342 -21.92 12.67 2.66
N ASP A 343 -21.76 12.98 3.94
CA ASP A 343 -20.51 12.80 4.70
C ASP A 343 -20.48 11.48 5.50
N ARG A 344 -21.53 10.66 5.42
CA ARG A 344 -21.60 9.32 6.02
C ARG A 344 -20.81 8.28 5.22
N GLY A 345 -19.54 8.60 4.97
CA GLY A 345 -18.55 7.74 4.32
C GLY A 345 -17.68 6.99 5.33
N VAL A 346 -16.57 6.46 4.83
CA VAL A 346 -15.58 5.68 5.60
C VAL A 346 -14.88 6.57 6.64
N MET A 347 -14.59 6.00 7.81
CA MET A 347 -13.93 6.73 8.89
C MET A 347 -12.47 7.04 8.55
N HIS A 348 -12.08 8.30 8.70
CA HIS A 348 -10.70 8.77 8.53
C HIS A 348 -9.77 8.43 9.72
N ASN A 349 -9.74 7.15 10.12
CA ASN A 349 -8.77 6.60 11.07
C ASN A 349 -8.72 5.08 10.90
N ILE A 350 -7.64 4.56 10.31
CA ILE A 350 -7.54 3.14 9.99
C ILE A 350 -7.55 2.25 11.24
N TYR A 351 -6.99 2.71 12.36
CA TYR A 351 -6.87 1.92 13.58
C TYR A 351 -8.22 1.75 14.27
N LEU A 352 -8.95 2.84 14.46
CA LEU A 352 -10.31 2.77 14.98
C LEU A 352 -11.20 1.98 14.04
N LEU A 353 -10.99 2.08 12.72
CA LEU A 353 -11.80 1.35 11.75
C LEU A 353 -11.60 -0.17 11.88
N HIS A 354 -10.36 -0.62 12.08
CA HIS A 354 -10.08 -2.03 12.37
C HIS A 354 -10.78 -2.50 13.65
N TRP A 355 -10.85 -1.66 14.68
CA TRP A 355 -11.60 -2.01 15.90
C TRP A 355 -13.10 -2.09 15.59
N VAL A 356 -13.69 -1.05 14.99
CA VAL A 356 -15.13 -1.04 14.69
C VAL A 356 -15.53 -2.29 13.88
N GLU A 357 -14.72 -2.69 12.91
CA GLU A 357 -15.10 -3.75 11.98
C GLU A 357 -14.70 -5.16 12.44
N ALA A 358 -13.53 -5.33 13.05
CA ALA A 358 -12.98 -6.64 13.42
C ALA A 358 -12.66 -6.79 14.92
N GLY A 359 -13.10 -5.83 15.74
CA GLY A 359 -12.92 -5.85 17.18
C GLY A 359 -11.48 -5.65 17.65
N PRO A 360 -11.23 -5.80 18.96
CA PRO A 360 -9.90 -5.65 19.54
C PRO A 360 -8.90 -6.68 19.00
N LEU A 361 -9.35 -7.88 18.61
CA LEU A 361 -8.49 -8.89 18.00
C LEU A 361 -8.02 -8.48 16.59
N GLY A 362 -8.93 -7.88 15.79
CA GLY A 362 -8.58 -7.34 14.49
C GLY A 362 -7.57 -6.21 14.59
N LEU A 363 -7.80 -5.26 15.50
CA LEU A 363 -6.84 -4.19 15.79
C LEU A 363 -5.51 -4.73 16.31
N LEU A 364 -5.53 -5.69 17.24
CA LEU A 364 -4.31 -6.26 17.83
C LEU A 364 -3.45 -6.94 16.76
N THR A 365 -4.04 -7.79 15.92
CA THR A 365 -3.28 -8.48 14.86
C THR A 365 -2.73 -7.52 13.81
N PHE A 366 -3.48 -6.45 13.48
CA PHE A 366 -2.99 -5.35 12.66
C PHE A 366 -1.78 -4.66 13.31
N LEU A 367 -1.86 -4.26 14.57
CA LEU A 367 -0.76 -3.61 15.31
C LEU A 367 0.46 -4.53 15.50
N LEU A 368 0.24 -5.84 15.67
CA LEU A 368 1.32 -6.83 15.74
C LEU A 368 2.07 -6.94 14.42
N LEU A 369 1.35 -6.94 13.29
CA LEU A 369 1.97 -6.95 11.96
C LEU A 369 2.89 -5.73 11.78
N TRP A 370 2.40 -4.56 12.16
CA TRP A 370 3.16 -3.31 12.22
C TRP A 370 4.39 -3.40 13.11
N GLY A 371 4.21 -3.83 14.37
CA GLY A 371 5.28 -3.94 15.35
C GLY A 371 6.37 -4.93 14.95
N ILE A 372 6.00 -6.09 14.39
CA ILE A 372 6.94 -7.09 13.89
C ILE A 372 7.71 -6.53 12.69
N ALA A 373 7.02 -5.93 11.71
CA ALA A 373 7.69 -5.34 10.54
C ALA A 373 8.70 -4.26 10.96
N MET A 374 8.31 -3.34 11.84
CA MET A 374 9.20 -2.30 12.36
C MET A 374 10.38 -2.87 13.12
N ARG A 375 10.13 -3.82 14.04
CA ARG A 375 11.18 -4.47 14.82
C ARG A 375 12.17 -5.20 13.93
N MET A 376 11.70 -5.89 12.90
CA MET A 376 12.54 -6.58 11.93
C MET A 376 13.44 -5.60 11.18
N ALA A 377 12.87 -4.52 10.64
CA ALA A 377 13.64 -3.53 9.90
C ALA A 377 14.67 -2.81 10.80
N TRP A 378 14.27 -2.43 12.02
CA TRP A 378 15.13 -1.74 12.99
C TRP A 378 16.31 -2.59 13.50
N ARG A 379 16.08 -3.89 13.66
CA ARG A 379 17.09 -4.85 14.15
C ARG A 379 17.94 -5.45 13.05
N TRP A 380 17.57 -5.26 11.78
CA TRP A 380 18.29 -5.83 10.66
C TRP A 380 19.72 -5.29 10.56
N ARG A 381 20.71 -6.17 10.37
CA ARG A 381 22.14 -5.80 10.31
C ARG A 381 22.86 -6.32 9.07
N GLY A 382 22.13 -6.87 8.08
CA GLY A 382 22.72 -7.43 6.87
C GLY A 382 23.51 -6.40 6.05
N ALA A 383 24.39 -6.91 5.17
CA ALA A 383 25.13 -6.07 4.22
C ALA A 383 24.32 -5.79 2.94
N GLY A 384 23.71 -6.82 2.35
CA GLY A 384 22.95 -6.71 1.09
C GLY A 384 21.50 -6.27 1.29
N GLY A 385 21.00 -5.36 0.44
CA GLY A 385 19.59 -4.94 0.49
C GLY A 385 19.24 -3.92 1.57
N ARG A 386 20.24 -3.31 2.19
CA ARG A 386 20.05 -2.39 3.31
C ARG A 386 19.18 -1.18 2.97
N ALA A 387 19.36 -0.61 1.78
CA ALA A 387 18.53 0.48 1.27
C ALA A 387 17.04 0.11 1.25
N TRP A 388 16.70 -1.10 0.83
CA TRP A 388 15.32 -1.58 0.81
C TRP A 388 14.75 -1.71 2.21
N VAL A 389 15.50 -2.28 3.15
CA VAL A 389 15.03 -2.44 4.54
C VAL A 389 14.80 -1.08 5.21
N VAL A 390 15.72 -0.12 5.01
CA VAL A 390 15.55 1.25 5.52
C VAL A 390 14.33 1.92 4.89
N GLY A 391 14.20 1.85 3.56
CA GLY A 391 13.05 2.41 2.85
C GLY A 391 11.73 1.78 3.29
N CYS A 392 11.70 0.47 3.52
CA CYS A 392 10.51 -0.23 4.03
C CYS A 392 10.15 0.26 5.43
N CYS A 393 11.11 0.39 6.35
CA CYS A 393 10.86 0.91 7.70
C CYS A 393 10.27 2.33 7.66
N ALA A 394 10.82 3.18 6.80
CA ALA A 394 10.38 4.56 6.63
C ALA A 394 9.00 4.66 5.96
N ALA A 395 8.76 3.90 4.90
CA ALA A 395 7.47 3.82 4.20
C ALA A 395 6.36 3.37 5.16
N LEU A 396 6.64 2.32 5.94
CA LEU A 396 5.75 1.88 7.00
C LEU A 396 5.53 3.03 8.00
N ALA A 397 6.59 3.67 8.52
CA ALA A 397 6.42 4.66 9.59
C ALA A 397 5.58 5.86 9.12
N ALA A 398 5.82 6.32 7.89
CA ALA A 398 5.03 7.36 7.26
C ALA A 398 3.55 6.95 7.14
N VAL A 399 3.24 5.85 6.44
CA VAL A 399 1.85 5.47 6.21
C VAL A 399 1.12 5.06 7.50
N GLY A 400 1.86 4.60 8.51
CA GLY A 400 1.34 4.33 9.86
C GLY A 400 0.85 5.59 10.54
N VAL A 401 1.61 6.69 10.46
CA VAL A 401 1.19 8.01 10.97
C VAL A 401 0.04 8.56 10.12
N HIS A 402 0.09 8.45 8.79
CA HIS A 402 -0.99 8.87 7.90
C HIS A 402 -2.30 8.15 8.25
N GLY A 403 -2.24 6.85 8.53
CA GLY A 403 -3.38 6.04 8.94
C GLY A 403 -4.09 6.52 10.21
N MET A 404 -3.44 7.32 11.06
CA MET A 404 -4.11 7.94 12.22
C MET A 404 -5.15 8.98 11.80
N LEU A 405 -5.03 9.50 10.58
CA LEU A 405 -5.83 10.60 10.03
C LEU A 405 -6.60 10.20 8.77
N ASP A 406 -6.45 8.96 8.29
CA ASP A 406 -7.09 8.48 7.08
C ASP A 406 -7.17 6.94 7.01
N TRP A 407 -7.96 6.42 6.07
CA TRP A 407 -8.17 4.99 5.81
C TRP A 407 -7.41 4.48 4.57
N VAL A 408 -6.37 5.20 4.14
CA VAL A 408 -5.62 5.01 2.88
C VAL A 408 -5.27 3.55 2.53
N LEU A 409 -5.01 2.68 3.51
CA LEU A 409 -4.65 1.27 3.28
C LEU A 409 -5.82 0.38 2.86
N ARG A 410 -7.05 0.88 2.91
CA ARG A 410 -8.25 0.18 2.43
C ARG A 410 -8.55 0.48 0.96
N TYR A 411 -7.76 1.31 0.32
CA TYR A 411 -7.80 1.47 -1.14
C TYR A 411 -6.91 0.44 -1.80
N ALA A 412 -7.46 -0.38 -2.71
CA ALA A 412 -6.78 -1.57 -3.24
C ALA A 412 -5.36 -1.30 -3.80
N PRO A 413 -5.13 -0.29 -4.66
CA PRO A 413 -3.79 0.11 -5.11
C PRO A 413 -2.76 0.32 -3.99
N LEU A 414 -3.18 0.96 -2.92
CA LEU A 414 -2.30 1.25 -1.77
C LEU A 414 -2.10 0.02 -0.91
N ALA A 415 -3.12 -0.82 -0.78
CA ALA A 415 -3.02 -2.10 -0.10
C ALA A 415 -1.97 -3.01 -0.77
N TYR A 416 -1.96 -3.11 -2.11
CA TYR A 416 -0.92 -3.82 -2.87
C TYR A 416 0.46 -3.16 -2.73
N THR A 417 0.54 -1.83 -2.81
CA THR A 417 1.80 -1.11 -2.64
C THR A 417 2.39 -1.33 -1.25
N TRP A 418 1.57 -1.32 -0.20
CA TRP A 418 1.98 -1.64 1.16
C TRP A 418 2.39 -3.12 1.31
N SER A 419 1.66 -4.04 0.68
CA SER A 419 2.08 -5.45 0.59
C SER A 419 3.43 -5.61 -0.09
N LEU A 420 3.78 -4.76 -1.06
CA LEU A 420 5.11 -4.80 -1.68
C LEU A 420 6.21 -4.47 -0.68
N VAL A 421 5.95 -3.46 0.16
CA VAL A 421 6.86 -3.07 1.24
C VAL A 421 7.08 -4.24 2.21
N LEU A 422 6.00 -4.96 2.58
CA LEU A 422 6.12 -6.17 3.39
C LEU A 422 6.88 -7.29 2.65
N ALA A 423 6.60 -7.50 1.36
CA ALA A 423 7.28 -8.51 0.53
C ALA A 423 8.79 -8.27 0.44
N LEU A 424 9.20 -7.01 0.24
CA LEU A 424 10.59 -6.58 0.25
C LEU A 424 11.26 -6.85 1.59
N LEU A 425 10.59 -6.51 2.69
CA LEU A 425 11.11 -6.73 4.03
C LEU A 425 11.30 -8.22 4.32
N ILE A 426 10.33 -9.07 3.97
CA ILE A 426 10.45 -10.55 4.06
C ILE A 426 11.64 -11.02 3.23
N ALA A 427 11.73 -10.62 1.97
CA ALA A 427 12.77 -11.10 1.07
C ALA A 427 14.18 -10.76 1.55
N TYR A 428 14.44 -9.49 1.91
CA TYR A 428 15.78 -9.04 2.29
C TYR A 428 16.21 -9.50 3.68
N THR A 429 15.27 -9.70 4.61
CA THR A 429 15.59 -10.32 5.91
C THR A 429 15.96 -11.80 5.73
N MET A 430 15.28 -12.53 4.84
CA MET A 430 15.60 -13.93 4.55
C MET A 430 16.93 -14.13 3.80
N ARG A 431 17.24 -13.29 2.80
CA ARG A 431 18.51 -13.38 2.06
C ARG A 431 19.73 -13.23 2.95
N SER A 432 19.66 -12.35 3.95
CA SER A 432 20.77 -12.12 4.87
C SER A 432 21.15 -13.37 5.67
N GLY A 433 20.15 -14.20 6.04
CA GLY A 433 20.38 -15.47 6.73
C GLY A 433 21.05 -16.54 5.86
N ARG A 434 20.86 -16.52 4.54
CA ARG A 434 21.53 -17.46 3.62
C ARG A 434 23.01 -17.13 3.45
N ILE A 435 23.33 -15.86 3.14
CA ILE A 435 24.72 -15.40 2.95
C ILE A 435 25.56 -15.66 4.21
N GLN A 436 24.99 -15.49 5.39
CA GLN A 436 25.69 -15.77 6.65
C GLN A 436 25.97 -17.26 6.87
N ARG A 437 25.07 -18.16 6.43
CA ARG A 437 25.26 -19.62 6.51
C ARG A 437 26.29 -20.11 5.51
N ASP A 438 26.26 -19.63 4.28
CA ASP A 438 27.21 -20.05 3.24
C ASP A 438 28.64 -19.60 3.59
N SER A 439 28.79 -18.37 4.14
CA SER A 439 30.10 -17.88 4.59
C SER A 439 30.64 -18.56 5.85
N THR A 440 29.77 -19.13 6.72
CA THR A 440 30.21 -19.92 7.87
C THR A 440 30.54 -21.36 7.48
N ALA A 441 29.76 -21.97 6.57
CA ALA A 441 30.05 -23.28 6.01
C ALA A 441 31.39 -23.30 5.24
N ALA A 442 31.69 -22.26 4.45
CA ALA A 442 32.96 -22.12 3.74
C ALA A 442 34.19 -21.90 4.66
N ARG A 443 33.98 -21.67 5.97
CA ARG A 443 35.04 -21.47 6.97
C ARG A 443 35.25 -22.68 7.89
N MET A 444 34.43 -23.73 7.77
CA MET A 444 34.68 -24.99 8.47
C MET A 444 35.61 -25.84 7.59
N PRO A 445 36.83 -26.16 8.07
CA PRO A 445 37.84 -26.90 7.31
C PRO A 445 37.45 -28.36 7.02
#